data_AF-A0A1X1MJS6-F1
#
_entry.id   AF-A0A1X1MJS6-F1
#
_cell.length_a   1.000
_cell.length_b   1.000
_cell.length_c   1.000
_cell.angle_alpha   90.00
_cell.angle_beta   90.00
_cell.angle_gamma   90.00
#
_symmetry.space_group_name_H-M   'P 1'
#
loop_
_entity.id
_entity.type
_entity.pdbx_description
1 polymer ?
#
loop_
_entity_poly.entity_id
_entity_poly.type
_entity_poly.pdbx_seq_one_letter_code
_entity_poly.pdbx_strand_id
1 'polypeptide(L)'
;MEPVWNGVLTCDYERTRPHASHLEWDLYTDALIRWPLILMDDPRPYGQLRRAGIVDIPELAHRDLTSAWHRQLAGLDHAVNLITRATHDRDVASAALDRVDDAARRGDVGGLARALAAATAAFTRVNATHIVNWLLPEDHWERLLTDLFGSHDAALTCLSALQLPAAPGHILATQIQIPHRSGEATAFDIEVTARHQEQTVPAAGLITQRTRAARRREAWTTAAILAAAGDYQVVTEIRAMALLLGWAADSEERRKELRERFLTGAHSWCDLTGADPCRITAADLLGDDRDAPH
;
A
#
# COMPACT_ATOMS: atom_id res chain seq x y z
N MET A 1 -0.57 0.61 15.25
CA MET A 1 0.51 0.15 16.15
C MET A 1 -0.08 -0.06 17.53
N GLU A 2 0.44 -1.03 18.28
CA GLU A 2 0.03 -1.25 19.67
C GLU A 2 0.49 -0.11 20.58
N PRO A 3 -0.19 0.10 21.73
CA PRO A 3 0.28 1.05 22.73
C PRO A 3 1.71 0.71 23.16
N VAL A 4 2.51 1.74 23.44
CA VAL A 4 3.89 1.58 23.89
C VAL A 4 3.92 0.80 25.20
N TRP A 5 4.72 -0.26 25.24
CA TRP A 5 5.01 -1.00 26.46
C TRP A 5 6.52 -1.07 26.68
N ASN A 6 7.00 -0.60 27.83
CA ASN A 6 8.42 -0.53 28.17
C ASN A 6 9.31 0.14 27.09
N GLY A 7 8.82 1.21 26.47
CA GLY A 7 9.55 1.96 25.44
C GLY A 7 9.62 1.25 24.08
N VAL A 8 8.78 0.24 23.85
CA VAL A 8 8.67 -0.51 22.59
C VAL A 8 7.27 -0.37 22.01
N LEU A 9 7.20 -0.12 20.71
CA LEU A 9 6.01 -0.17 19.87
C LEU A 9 5.99 -1.49 19.14
N THR A 10 4.94 -2.29 19.31
CA THR A 10 4.78 -3.53 18.54
C THR A 10 3.86 -3.29 17.34
N CYS A 11 4.35 -3.65 16.15
CA CYS A 11 3.54 -3.79 14.96
C CYS A 11 3.17 -5.27 14.80
N ASP A 12 1.88 -5.56 14.89
CA ASP A 12 1.32 -6.91 14.82
C ASP A 12 0.39 -7.03 13.60
N TYR A 13 0.93 -7.57 12.51
CA TYR A 13 0.18 -7.90 11.30
C TYR A 13 -0.66 -9.16 11.45
N GLU A 14 -0.35 -10.06 12.39
CA GLU A 14 -1.20 -11.22 12.65
C GLU A 14 -2.54 -10.76 13.23
N ARG A 15 -2.51 -9.80 14.16
CA ARG A 15 -3.74 -9.21 14.74
C ARG A 15 -4.48 -8.30 13.78
N THR A 16 -3.77 -7.46 13.02
CA THR A 16 -4.41 -6.51 12.10
C THR A 16 -4.82 -7.14 10.76
N ARG A 17 -4.25 -8.29 10.41
CA ARG A 17 -4.54 -9.05 9.19
C ARG A 17 -4.56 -10.57 9.47
N PRO A 18 -5.57 -11.06 10.23
CA PRO A 18 -5.65 -12.46 10.65
C PRO A 18 -5.86 -13.45 9.50
N HIS A 19 -6.22 -12.96 8.31
CA HIS A 19 -6.46 -13.77 7.12
C HIS A 19 -5.32 -13.71 6.09
N ALA A 20 -4.24 -12.98 6.38
CA ALA A 20 -3.10 -12.93 5.46
C ALA A 20 -2.28 -14.22 5.57
N SER A 21 -1.61 -14.60 4.47
CA SER A 21 -0.71 -15.75 4.49
C SER A 21 0.62 -15.42 5.20
N HIS A 22 1.39 -16.47 5.52
CA HIS A 22 2.72 -16.30 6.10
C HIS A 22 3.65 -15.48 5.20
N LEU A 23 3.61 -15.72 3.89
CA LEU A 23 4.34 -14.93 2.89
C LEU A 23 3.97 -13.45 2.95
N GLU A 24 2.69 -13.13 3.10
CA GLU A 24 2.25 -11.75 3.19
C GLU A 24 2.76 -11.06 4.45
N TRP A 25 2.66 -11.72 5.60
CA TRP A 25 3.20 -11.21 6.85
C TRP A 25 4.70 -10.94 6.74
N ASP A 26 5.45 -11.86 6.13
CA ASP A 26 6.89 -11.73 5.90
C ASP A 26 7.22 -10.49 5.03
N LEU A 27 6.54 -10.35 3.88
CA LEU A 27 6.69 -9.19 2.98
C LEU A 27 6.33 -7.87 3.65
N TYR A 28 5.30 -7.85 4.49
CA TYR A 28 4.93 -6.64 5.24
C TYR A 28 5.97 -6.28 6.29
N THR A 29 6.51 -7.27 7.00
CA THR A 29 7.53 -7.01 8.02
C THR A 29 8.88 -6.62 7.43
N ASP A 30 9.32 -7.23 6.32
CA ASP A 30 10.56 -6.82 5.64
C ASP A 30 10.46 -5.38 5.14
N ALA A 31 9.33 -5.03 4.50
CA ALA A 31 9.06 -3.67 4.07
C ALA A 31 9.01 -2.67 5.24
N LEU A 32 8.45 -3.07 6.40
CA LEU A 32 8.37 -2.23 7.60
C LEU A 32 9.74 -1.99 8.23
N ILE A 33 10.66 -2.93 8.14
CA ILE A 33 12.01 -2.72 8.66
C ILE A 33 12.83 -1.86 7.70
N ARG A 34 12.58 -1.99 6.38
CA ARG A 34 13.38 -1.36 5.33
C ARG A 34 12.88 -0.01 4.83
N TRP A 35 11.67 0.43 5.17
CA TRP A 35 11.13 1.71 4.67
C TRP A 35 12.05 2.93 4.91
N PRO A 36 12.80 3.06 6.03
CA PRO A 36 13.66 4.23 6.22
C PRO A 36 14.77 4.26 5.19
N LEU A 37 15.38 3.11 4.92
CA LEU A 37 16.39 2.97 3.87
C LEU A 37 15.80 3.23 2.49
N ILE A 38 14.61 2.68 2.20
CA ILE A 38 14.00 2.76 0.87
C ILE A 38 13.53 4.19 0.54
N LEU A 39 12.96 4.90 1.50
CA LEU A 39 12.26 6.17 1.26
C LEU A 39 13.05 7.40 1.70
N MET A 40 13.89 7.25 2.72
CA MET A 40 14.69 8.33 3.30
C MET A 40 16.21 8.14 3.10
N ASP A 41 16.64 7.04 2.46
CA ASP A 41 18.05 6.66 2.34
C ASP A 41 18.75 6.56 3.72
N ASP A 42 18.01 6.23 4.77
CA ASP A 42 18.51 6.11 6.14
C ASP A 42 18.93 4.65 6.45
N PRO A 43 20.23 4.37 6.64
CA PRO A 43 20.72 3.00 6.85
C PRO A 43 20.55 2.52 8.30
N ARG A 44 20.05 3.36 9.22
CA ARG A 44 19.90 2.95 10.62
C ARG A 44 18.87 1.83 10.75
N PRO A 45 19.16 0.77 11.53
CA PRO A 45 18.19 -0.29 11.77
C PRO A 45 16.89 0.26 12.34
N TYR A 46 15.77 -0.18 11.79
CA TYR A 46 14.45 0.22 12.25
C TYR A 46 13.60 -0.99 12.61
N GLY A 47 13.40 -1.14 13.92
CA GLY A 47 12.71 -2.29 14.48
C GLY A 47 13.54 -3.57 14.47
N GLN A 48 13.03 -4.56 15.19
CA GLN A 48 13.58 -5.90 15.32
C GLN A 48 12.48 -6.91 15.00
N LEU A 49 12.73 -7.77 14.01
CA LEU A 49 11.82 -8.86 13.69
C LEU A 49 11.79 -9.87 14.83
N ARG A 50 10.61 -10.12 15.40
CA ARG A 50 10.42 -11.22 16.36
C ARG A 50 10.10 -12.52 15.65
N ARG A 51 9.19 -12.43 14.68
CA ARG A 51 8.80 -13.46 13.72
C ARG A 51 8.05 -12.78 12.58
N ALA A 52 7.84 -13.48 11.47
CA ALA A 52 7.02 -12.97 10.36
C ALA A 52 5.68 -12.44 10.90
N GLY A 53 5.34 -11.20 10.54
CA GLY A 53 4.12 -10.52 11.00
C GLY A 53 4.26 -9.71 12.29
N ILE A 54 5.33 -9.87 13.09
CA ILE A 54 5.51 -9.14 14.35
C ILE A 54 6.89 -8.47 14.42
N VAL A 55 6.88 -7.13 14.51
CA VAL A 55 8.09 -6.30 14.63
C VAL A 55 7.99 -5.41 15.87
N ASP A 56 9.03 -5.44 16.69
CA ASP A 56 9.19 -4.54 17.83
C ASP A 56 10.05 -3.34 17.43
N ILE A 57 9.59 -2.12 17.72
CA ILE A 57 10.23 -0.87 17.31
C ILE A 57 10.51 -0.03 18.56
N PRO A 58 11.77 0.35 18.83
CA PRO A 58 12.08 1.26 19.94
C PRO A 58 11.35 2.60 19.76
N GLU A 59 10.63 3.04 20.79
CA GLU A 59 9.78 4.25 20.76
C GLU A 59 10.57 5.51 20.38
N LEU A 60 11.76 5.69 20.94
CA LEU A 60 12.63 6.83 20.63
C LEU A 60 13.06 6.83 19.16
N ALA A 61 13.49 5.67 18.64
CA ALA A 61 13.87 5.54 17.24
C ALA A 61 12.69 5.83 16.30
N HIS A 62 11.49 5.36 16.66
CA HIS A 62 10.27 5.65 15.91
C HIS A 62 9.94 7.15 15.90
N ARG A 63 9.97 7.80 17.07
CA ARG A 63 9.67 9.25 17.19
C ARG A 63 10.68 10.10 16.42
N ASP A 64 11.96 9.82 16.55
CA ASP A 64 13.01 10.58 15.85
C ASP A 64 12.87 10.47 14.34
N LEU A 65 12.62 9.25 13.86
CA LEU A 65 12.51 8.98 12.43
C LEU A 65 11.22 9.56 11.84
N THR A 66 10.08 9.38 12.49
CA THR A 66 8.79 9.96 12.04
C THR A 66 8.83 11.49 12.07
N SER A 67 9.47 12.09 13.08
CA SER A 67 9.66 13.54 13.12
C SER A 67 10.55 14.04 11.96
N ALA A 68 11.60 13.31 11.61
CA ALA A 68 12.43 13.63 10.45
C ALA A 68 11.66 13.48 9.13
N TRP A 69 10.87 12.42 9.03
CA TRP A 69 9.99 12.14 7.90
C TRP A 69 8.98 13.26 7.67
N HIS A 70 8.26 13.69 8.72
CA HIS A 70 7.27 14.77 8.64
C HIS A 70 7.90 16.09 8.17
N ARG A 71 9.12 16.41 8.61
CA ARG A 71 9.85 17.58 8.12
C ARG A 71 10.18 17.49 6.63
N GLN A 72 10.53 16.30 6.12
CA GLN A 72 10.78 16.11 4.69
C GLN A 72 9.50 16.26 3.88
N LEU A 73 8.38 15.70 4.35
CA LEU A 73 7.08 15.77 3.67
C LEU A 73 6.49 17.18 3.57
N ALA A 74 6.89 18.11 4.45
CA ALA A 74 6.49 19.51 4.33
C ALA A 74 7.09 20.20 3.09
N GLY A 75 8.17 19.65 2.51
CA GLY A 75 8.82 20.18 1.32
C GLY A 75 8.16 19.69 0.02
N LEU A 76 7.72 20.62 -0.83
CA LEU A 76 7.09 20.28 -2.11
C LEU A 76 8.02 19.49 -3.05
N ASP A 77 9.29 19.89 -3.15
CA ASP A 77 10.27 19.20 -4.01
C ASP A 77 10.50 17.74 -3.55
N HIS A 78 10.56 17.54 -2.23
CA HIS A 78 10.68 16.21 -1.66
C HIS A 78 9.43 15.36 -1.95
N ALA A 79 8.23 15.92 -1.76
CA ALA A 79 6.98 15.24 -2.07
C ALA A 79 6.91 14.80 -3.55
N VAL A 80 7.26 15.70 -4.48
CA VAL A 80 7.32 15.38 -5.93
C VAL A 80 8.35 14.28 -6.23
N ASN A 81 9.54 14.37 -5.63
CA ASN A 81 10.58 13.37 -5.83
C ASN A 81 10.18 12.00 -5.28
N LEU A 82 9.61 11.95 -4.07
CA LEU A 82 9.08 10.74 -3.45
C LEU A 82 8.04 10.06 -4.34
N ILE A 83 7.05 10.82 -4.81
CA ILE A 83 5.98 10.30 -5.68
C ILE A 83 6.56 9.76 -6.99
N THR A 84 7.54 10.46 -7.57
CA THR A 84 8.22 10.02 -8.79
C THR A 84 8.94 8.69 -8.58
N ARG A 85 9.75 8.58 -7.51
CA ARG A 85 10.49 7.35 -7.16
C ARG A 85 9.54 6.18 -6.88
N ALA A 86 8.52 6.39 -6.06
CA ALA A 86 7.57 5.35 -5.70
C ALA A 86 6.68 4.91 -6.88
N THR A 87 6.34 5.84 -7.78
CA THR A 87 5.65 5.50 -9.05
C THR A 87 6.55 4.65 -9.95
N HIS A 88 7.84 4.96 -10.03
CA HIS A 88 8.80 4.14 -10.76
C HIS A 88 8.94 2.73 -10.16
N ASP A 89 9.08 2.61 -8.83
CA ASP A 89 9.16 1.32 -8.15
C ASP A 89 7.92 0.44 -8.42
N ARG A 90 6.74 1.07 -8.48
CA ARG A 90 5.47 0.41 -8.83
C ARG A 90 5.46 -0.08 -10.28
N ASP A 91 5.95 0.72 -11.22
CA ASP A 91 6.00 0.34 -12.63
C ASP A 91 7.02 -0.80 -12.85
N VAL A 92 8.15 -0.78 -12.13
CA VAL A 92 9.12 -1.88 -12.09
C VAL A 92 8.49 -3.17 -11.54
N ALA A 93 7.73 -3.08 -10.44
CA ALA A 93 7.01 -4.22 -9.89
C ALA A 93 5.98 -4.77 -10.87
N SER A 94 5.22 -3.90 -11.55
CA SER A 94 4.26 -4.31 -12.58
C SER A 94 4.95 -5.08 -13.72
N ALA A 95 6.07 -4.55 -14.24
CA ALA A 95 6.82 -5.21 -15.31
C ALA A 95 7.45 -6.54 -14.86
N ALA A 96 7.83 -6.68 -13.59
CA ALA A 96 8.28 -7.95 -13.03
C ALA A 96 7.14 -8.97 -12.97
N LEU A 97 5.94 -8.54 -12.58
CA LEU A 97 4.75 -9.39 -12.56
C LEU A 97 4.27 -9.79 -13.96
N ASP A 98 4.43 -8.92 -14.97
CA ASP A 98 4.16 -9.30 -16.36
C ASP A 98 5.05 -10.48 -16.79
N ARG A 99 6.32 -10.51 -16.33
CA ARG A 99 7.23 -11.65 -16.58
C ARG A 99 6.83 -12.91 -15.81
N VAL A 100 6.29 -12.76 -14.60
CA VAL A 100 5.73 -13.87 -13.81
C VAL A 100 4.57 -14.50 -14.57
N ASP A 101 3.62 -13.68 -15.04
CA ASP A 101 2.45 -14.12 -15.80
C ASP A 101 2.87 -14.83 -17.11
N ASP A 102 3.87 -14.29 -17.82
CA ASP A 102 4.42 -14.90 -19.04
C ASP A 102 5.14 -16.24 -18.80
N ALA A 103 5.88 -16.36 -17.70
CA ALA A 103 6.58 -17.59 -17.35
C ALA A 103 5.59 -18.68 -16.90
N ALA A 104 4.60 -18.30 -16.08
CA ALA A 104 3.53 -19.19 -15.63
C ALA A 104 2.72 -19.75 -16.82
N ARG A 105 2.31 -18.90 -17.77
CA ARG A 105 1.59 -19.33 -18.99
C ARG A 105 2.38 -20.31 -19.86
N ARG A 106 3.71 -20.25 -19.83
CA ARG A 106 4.60 -21.15 -20.60
C ARG A 106 5.01 -22.41 -19.84
N GLY A 107 4.67 -22.52 -18.56
CA GLY A 107 5.17 -23.59 -17.70
C GLY A 107 6.69 -23.54 -17.49
N ASP A 108 7.33 -22.39 -17.69
CA ASP A 108 8.77 -22.22 -17.50
C ASP A 108 9.08 -21.99 -16.01
N VAL A 109 9.28 -23.08 -15.27
CA VAL A 109 9.54 -23.05 -13.81
C VAL A 109 10.77 -22.21 -13.48
N GLY A 110 11.85 -22.32 -14.27
CA GLY A 110 13.08 -21.57 -14.04
C GLY A 110 12.92 -20.07 -14.33
N GLY A 111 12.17 -19.73 -15.39
CA GLY A 111 11.77 -18.36 -15.68
C GLY A 111 10.86 -17.77 -14.61
N LEU A 112 9.92 -18.56 -14.10
CA LEU A 112 8.97 -18.16 -13.07
C LEU A 112 9.69 -17.85 -11.75
N ALA A 113 10.61 -18.71 -11.31
CA ALA A 113 11.41 -18.47 -10.11
C ALA A 113 12.22 -17.15 -10.19
N ARG A 114 12.93 -16.92 -11.32
CA ARG A 114 13.68 -15.66 -11.52
C ARG A 114 12.76 -14.43 -11.57
N ALA A 115 11.60 -14.56 -12.20
CA ALA A 115 10.63 -13.47 -12.29
C ALA A 115 10.02 -13.16 -10.91
N LEU A 116 9.73 -14.17 -10.10
CA LEU A 116 9.23 -14.01 -8.73
C LEU A 116 10.28 -13.42 -7.79
N ALA A 117 11.56 -13.79 -7.92
CA ALA A 117 12.63 -13.14 -7.16
C ALA A 117 12.69 -11.63 -7.47
N ALA A 118 12.67 -11.27 -8.76
CA ALA A 118 12.64 -9.87 -9.17
C ALA A 118 11.37 -9.14 -8.72
N ALA A 119 10.21 -9.80 -8.79
CA ALA A 119 8.94 -9.26 -8.32
C ALA A 119 8.95 -9.06 -6.80
N THR A 120 9.53 -9.98 -6.03
CA THR A 120 9.64 -9.90 -4.56
C THR A 120 10.47 -8.69 -4.13
N ALA A 121 11.63 -8.50 -4.75
CA ALA A 121 12.49 -7.34 -4.48
C ALA A 121 11.78 -6.01 -4.83
N ALA A 122 11.13 -5.94 -6.00
CA ALA A 122 10.40 -4.73 -6.42
C ALA A 122 9.18 -4.46 -5.53
N PHE A 123 8.43 -5.51 -5.17
CA PHE A 123 7.23 -5.40 -4.38
C PHE A 123 7.50 -5.00 -2.92
N THR A 124 8.68 -5.32 -2.38
CA THR A 124 9.16 -4.81 -1.09
C THR A 124 9.20 -3.28 -1.06
N ARG A 125 9.69 -2.65 -2.13
CA ARG A 125 9.71 -1.17 -2.27
C ARG A 125 8.31 -0.57 -2.36
N VAL A 126 7.42 -1.24 -3.11
CA VAL A 126 6.00 -0.85 -3.19
C VAL A 126 5.32 -0.97 -1.82
N ASN A 127 5.58 -2.03 -1.05
CA ASN A 127 5.02 -2.20 0.30
C ASN A 127 5.60 -1.21 1.31
N ALA A 128 6.88 -0.83 1.20
CA ALA A 128 7.49 0.18 2.06
C ALA A 128 6.76 1.52 1.93
N THR A 129 6.35 1.86 0.70
CA THR A 129 5.55 3.05 0.40
C THR A 129 4.18 3.02 1.09
N HIS A 130 3.57 1.85 1.23
CA HIS A 130 2.29 1.68 1.95
C HIS A 130 2.41 1.87 3.47
N ILE A 131 3.51 1.40 4.05
CA ILE A 131 3.80 1.64 5.48
C ILE A 131 3.90 3.14 5.75
N VAL A 132 4.38 3.92 4.79
CA VAL A 132 4.45 5.37 4.88
C VAL A 132 3.10 6.07 4.72
N ASN A 133 2.12 5.48 4.03
CA ASN A 133 0.76 6.01 4.02
C ASN A 133 0.15 6.06 5.44
N TRP A 134 0.63 5.24 6.37
CA TRP A 134 0.23 5.29 7.79
C TRP A 134 0.98 6.32 8.62
N LEU A 135 2.06 6.87 8.07
CA LEU A 135 2.96 7.81 8.76
C LEU A 135 2.82 9.24 8.22
N LEU A 136 1.78 9.51 7.42
CA LEU A 136 1.45 10.88 7.01
C LEU A 136 1.15 11.74 8.25
N PRO A 137 1.55 13.01 8.28
CA PRO A 137 1.34 13.90 9.43
C PRO A 137 -0.11 14.43 9.50
N GLU A 138 -1.09 13.52 9.50
CA GLU A 138 -2.52 13.85 9.44
C GLU A 138 -2.95 14.77 10.58
N ASP A 139 -2.53 14.49 11.82
CA ASP A 139 -2.82 15.34 12.98
C ASP A 139 -2.32 16.79 12.81
N HIS A 140 -1.17 16.97 12.17
CA HIS A 140 -0.61 18.29 11.92
C HIS A 140 -1.37 19.02 10.81
N TRP A 141 -1.67 18.31 9.72
CA TRP A 141 -2.47 18.85 8.63
C TRP A 141 -3.90 19.19 9.03
N GLU A 142 -4.50 18.40 9.92
CA GLU A 142 -5.82 18.68 10.48
C GLU A 142 -5.82 19.98 11.30
N ARG A 143 -4.82 20.17 12.16
CA ARG A 143 -4.66 21.43 12.92
C ARG A 143 -4.45 22.62 11.99
N LEU A 144 -3.56 22.49 11.01
CA LEU A 144 -3.30 23.53 10.02
C LEU A 144 -4.58 23.94 9.28
N LEU A 145 -5.36 22.96 8.79
CA LEU A 145 -6.61 23.22 8.09
C LEU A 145 -7.70 23.77 9.02
N THR A 146 -7.71 23.37 10.29
CA THR A 146 -8.63 23.90 11.31
C THR A 146 -8.37 25.38 11.54
N ASP A 147 -7.10 25.78 11.65
CA ASP A 147 -6.71 27.18 11.81
C ASP A 147 -7.06 28.01 10.57
N LEU A 148 -6.85 27.46 9.37
CA LEU A 148 -7.14 28.13 8.11
C LEU A 148 -8.64 28.33 7.85
N PHE A 149 -9.46 27.33 8.17
CA PHE A 149 -10.91 27.40 7.94
C PHE A 149 -11.70 27.94 9.14
N GLY A 150 -11.05 28.08 10.31
CA GLY A 150 -11.73 28.41 11.56
C GLY A 150 -12.73 27.33 12.02
N SER A 151 -12.62 26.10 11.50
CA SER A 151 -13.56 25.01 11.76
C SER A 151 -12.89 23.64 11.59
N HIS A 152 -12.95 22.84 12.65
CA HIS A 152 -12.47 21.46 12.64
C HIS A 152 -13.28 20.57 11.69
N ASP A 153 -14.60 20.75 11.61
CA ASP A 153 -15.45 19.99 10.69
C ASP A 153 -15.08 20.26 9.21
N ALA A 154 -14.76 21.52 8.88
CA ALA A 154 -14.29 21.87 7.54
C ALA A 154 -12.92 21.24 7.24
N ALA A 155 -12.01 21.22 8.22
CA ALA A 155 -10.70 20.58 8.12
C ALA A 155 -10.82 19.07 7.84
N LEU A 156 -11.63 18.35 8.62
CA LEU A 156 -11.89 16.92 8.40
C LEU A 156 -12.53 16.67 7.03
N THR A 157 -13.46 17.52 6.60
CA THR A 157 -14.10 17.42 5.28
C THR A 157 -13.10 17.61 4.15
N CYS A 158 -12.15 18.53 4.31
CA CYS A 158 -11.06 18.78 3.38
C CYS A 158 -10.12 17.57 3.32
N LEU A 159 -9.59 17.10 4.45
CA LEU A 159 -8.70 15.92 4.51
C LEU A 159 -9.34 14.69 3.88
N SER A 160 -10.58 14.40 4.26
CA SER A 160 -11.34 13.28 3.70
C SER A 160 -11.50 13.39 2.18
N ALA A 161 -11.70 14.60 1.66
CA ALA A 161 -11.80 14.83 0.22
C ALA A 161 -10.46 14.64 -0.51
N LEU A 162 -9.35 15.04 0.11
CA LEU A 162 -8.01 14.89 -0.45
C LEU A 162 -7.58 13.42 -0.55
N GLN A 163 -8.06 12.57 0.37
CA GLN A 163 -7.81 11.12 0.40
C GLN A 163 -8.72 10.29 -0.51
N LEU A 164 -9.68 10.88 -1.23
CA LEU A 164 -10.52 10.11 -2.17
C LEU A 164 -9.71 9.73 -3.40
N PRO A 165 -9.52 8.44 -3.76
CA PRO A 165 -8.76 8.06 -4.95
C PRO A 165 -9.43 8.59 -6.23
N ALA A 166 -8.62 9.05 -7.19
CA ALA A 166 -9.07 9.51 -8.50
C ALA A 166 -9.57 8.34 -9.37
N ALA A 167 -9.05 7.14 -9.13
CA ALA A 167 -9.54 5.90 -9.70
C ALA A 167 -9.73 4.87 -8.57
N PRO A 168 -10.96 4.56 -8.12
CA PRO A 168 -11.19 3.36 -7.32
C PRO A 168 -10.66 2.16 -8.10
N GLY A 169 -9.80 1.37 -7.46
CA GLY A 169 -9.11 0.21 -8.02
C GLY A 169 -9.24 -0.99 -7.07
N HIS A 170 -9.78 -2.08 -7.60
CA HIS A 170 -10.12 -3.36 -6.96
C HIS A 170 -11.51 -3.50 -6.34
N ILE A 171 -12.00 -2.64 -5.44
CA ILE A 171 -13.33 -2.91 -4.81
C ILE A 171 -14.48 -2.97 -5.84
N LEU A 172 -14.32 -2.35 -7.01
CA LEU A 172 -15.32 -2.36 -8.09
C LEU A 172 -14.90 -3.20 -9.31
N ALA A 173 -13.68 -3.73 -9.35
CA ALA A 173 -13.16 -4.53 -10.46
C ALA A 173 -13.10 -6.04 -10.13
N THR A 174 -12.89 -6.42 -8.86
CA THR A 174 -12.91 -7.83 -8.44
C THR A 174 -14.32 -8.43 -8.36
N GLN A 175 -15.38 -7.62 -8.54
CA GLN A 175 -16.71 -8.15 -8.86
C GLN A 175 -16.81 -8.76 -10.27
N ILE A 176 -15.75 -8.72 -11.09
CA ILE A 176 -15.82 -9.12 -12.51
C ILE A 176 -15.09 -10.45 -12.83
N GLN A 177 -14.29 -11.06 -11.95
CA GLN A 177 -13.70 -12.41 -12.13
C GLN A 177 -13.06 -12.81 -10.77
N ILE A 178 -13.36 -13.94 -10.11
CA ILE A 178 -13.12 -15.36 -10.46
C ILE A 178 -14.11 -16.25 -9.64
N PRO A 179 -14.87 -17.20 -10.22
CA PRO A 179 -15.41 -18.31 -9.46
C PRO A 179 -14.33 -19.39 -9.33
N HIS A 180 -13.69 -19.48 -8.16
CA HIS A 180 -12.96 -20.69 -7.78
C HIS A 180 -13.99 -21.80 -7.56
N ARG A 181 -14.00 -22.78 -8.46
CA ARG A 181 -14.69 -24.05 -8.26
C ARG A 181 -13.97 -24.84 -7.17
N SER A 182 -14.63 -25.03 -6.03
CA SER A 182 -14.42 -26.21 -5.18
C SER A 182 -15.59 -26.36 -4.20
N GLY A 183 -16.29 -27.50 -4.28
CA GLY A 183 -17.32 -27.92 -3.32
C GLY A 183 -18.76 -27.78 -3.83
N GLU A 184 -19.56 -28.82 -3.64
CA GLU A 184 -20.94 -29.01 -4.15
C GLU A 184 -21.90 -27.87 -3.80
N ALA A 185 -22.00 -26.86 -4.66
CA ALA A 185 -23.09 -25.89 -4.62
C ALA A 185 -24.33 -26.51 -5.27
N THR A 186 -25.45 -26.53 -4.55
CA THR A 186 -26.73 -26.98 -5.12
C THR A 186 -27.25 -25.95 -6.13
N ALA A 187 -28.11 -26.35 -7.06
CA ALA A 187 -28.73 -25.43 -8.02
C ALA A 187 -29.47 -24.24 -7.32
N PHE A 188 -29.89 -24.44 -6.07
CA PHE A 188 -30.48 -23.41 -5.22
C PHE A 188 -29.44 -22.38 -4.73
N ASP A 189 -28.24 -22.81 -4.37
CA ASP A 189 -27.14 -21.92 -3.97
C ASP A 189 -26.64 -21.07 -5.14
N ILE A 190 -26.65 -21.62 -6.35
CA ILE A 190 -26.34 -20.89 -7.59
C ILE A 190 -27.38 -19.78 -7.85
N GLU A 191 -28.67 -20.05 -7.63
CA GLU A 191 -29.73 -19.07 -7.85
C GLU A 191 -29.77 -17.97 -6.79
N VAL A 192 -29.45 -18.28 -5.53
CA VAL A 192 -29.32 -17.30 -4.44
C VAL A 192 -28.08 -16.42 -4.61
N THR A 193 -26.95 -17.01 -5.03
CA THR A 193 -25.71 -16.26 -5.30
C THR A 193 -25.84 -15.38 -6.56
N ALA A 194 -26.53 -15.87 -7.59
CA ALA A 194 -26.85 -15.07 -8.79
C ALA A 194 -27.78 -13.88 -8.49
N ARG A 195 -28.71 -14.02 -7.52
CA ARG A 195 -29.58 -12.91 -7.07
C ARG A 195 -28.91 -11.90 -6.13
N HIS A 196 -27.71 -12.18 -5.61
CA HIS A 196 -26.93 -11.24 -4.79
C HIS A 196 -25.69 -10.68 -5.52
N GLN A 197 -25.38 -11.15 -6.73
CA GLN A 197 -24.28 -10.65 -7.58
C GLN A 197 -24.67 -9.49 -8.52
N GLU A 198 -25.93 -9.06 -8.57
CA GLU A 198 -26.35 -7.93 -9.41
C GLU A 198 -26.47 -6.61 -8.62
N GLN A 199 -25.34 -6.07 -8.18
CA GLN A 199 -25.18 -4.61 -8.08
C GLN A 199 -23.85 -4.20 -8.72
N THR A 200 -23.71 -4.52 -9.99
CA THR A 200 -22.76 -3.85 -10.87
C THR A 200 -23.14 -2.37 -10.92
N VAL A 201 -22.34 -1.51 -10.28
CA VAL A 201 -22.41 -0.06 -10.57
C VAL A 201 -22.11 0.07 -12.07
N PRO A 202 -23.04 0.57 -12.90
CA PRO A 202 -22.79 0.70 -14.34
C PRO A 202 -21.50 1.49 -14.58
N ALA A 203 -20.73 1.17 -15.62
CA ALA A 203 -19.48 1.88 -15.93
C ALA A 203 -19.64 3.42 -15.96
N ALA A 204 -20.82 3.90 -16.38
CA ALA A 204 -21.19 5.32 -16.34
C ALA A 204 -21.30 5.89 -14.91
N GLY A 205 -21.78 5.10 -13.94
CA GLY A 205 -21.83 5.44 -12.53
C GLY A 205 -20.43 5.58 -11.92
N LEU A 206 -19.51 4.68 -12.29
CA LEU A 206 -18.10 4.74 -11.87
C LEU A 206 -17.39 5.99 -12.39
N ILE A 207 -17.56 6.32 -13.68
CA ILE A 207 -17.00 7.55 -14.28
C ILE A 207 -17.54 8.81 -13.58
N THR A 208 -18.83 8.82 -13.26
CA THR A 208 -19.47 9.94 -12.55
C THR A 208 -18.91 10.10 -11.14
N GLN A 209 -18.74 9.00 -10.40
CA GLN A 209 -18.14 9.02 -9.06
C GLN A 209 -16.70 9.51 -9.08
N ARG A 210 -15.88 9.03 -10.03
CA ARG A 210 -14.49 9.48 -10.24
C ARG A 210 -14.41 10.97 -10.51
N THR A 211 -15.22 11.46 -11.44
CA THR A 211 -15.28 12.88 -11.79
C THR A 211 -15.68 13.73 -10.59
N ARG A 212 -16.63 13.26 -9.78
CA ARG A 212 -17.06 13.96 -8.55
C ARG A 212 -15.95 13.98 -7.49
N ALA A 213 -15.23 12.88 -7.29
CA ALA A 213 -14.11 12.81 -6.35
C ALA A 213 -12.98 13.76 -6.76
N ALA A 214 -12.58 13.73 -8.04
CA ALA A 214 -11.56 14.62 -8.58
C ALA A 214 -11.92 16.10 -8.43
N ARG A 215 -13.15 16.49 -8.79
CA ARG A 215 -13.64 17.87 -8.62
C ARG A 215 -13.68 18.29 -7.15
N ARG A 216 -14.07 17.38 -6.25
CA ARG A 216 -14.11 17.66 -4.81
C ARG A 216 -12.70 17.88 -4.26
N ARG A 217 -11.74 17.06 -4.67
CA ARG A 217 -10.31 17.22 -4.33
C ARG A 217 -9.80 18.59 -4.81
N GLU A 218 -10.01 18.91 -6.09
CA GLU A 218 -9.58 20.20 -6.67
C GLU A 218 -10.20 21.41 -5.96
N ALA A 219 -11.50 21.35 -5.66
CA ALA A 219 -12.19 22.43 -4.95
C ALA A 219 -11.63 22.66 -3.54
N TRP A 220 -11.39 21.59 -2.78
CA TRP A 220 -10.83 21.70 -1.43
C TRP A 220 -9.36 22.11 -1.42
N THR A 221 -8.55 21.61 -2.37
CA THR A 221 -7.18 22.10 -2.56
C THR A 221 -7.18 23.60 -2.86
N THR A 222 -8.06 24.06 -3.77
CA THR A 222 -8.17 25.48 -4.12
C THR A 222 -8.61 26.32 -2.92
N ALA A 223 -9.62 25.86 -2.18
CA ALA A 223 -10.12 26.55 -0.98
C ALA A 223 -9.02 26.68 0.08
N ALA A 224 -8.25 25.61 0.34
CA ALA A 224 -7.13 25.64 1.27
C ALA A 224 -6.03 26.62 0.83
N ILE A 225 -5.64 26.61 -0.46
CA ILE A 225 -4.65 27.55 -1.01
C ILE A 225 -5.13 29.01 -0.88
N LEU A 226 -6.41 29.27 -1.14
CA LEU A 226 -6.99 30.61 -1.00
C LEU A 226 -7.08 31.05 0.47
N ALA A 227 -7.39 30.14 1.40
CA ALA A 227 -7.40 30.43 2.83
C ALA A 227 -6.00 30.76 3.36
N ALA A 228 -4.96 30.15 2.79
CA ALA A 228 -3.56 30.43 3.09
C ALA A 228 -2.98 31.63 2.32
N ALA A 229 -3.80 32.37 1.55
CA ALA A 229 -3.32 33.47 0.73
C ALA A 229 -2.58 34.51 1.58
N GLY A 230 -1.32 34.79 1.22
CA GLY A 230 -0.45 35.71 1.95
C GLY A 230 0.64 35.02 2.77
N ASP A 231 0.55 33.71 3.00
CA ASP A 231 1.60 32.92 3.61
C ASP A 231 2.17 31.90 2.61
N TYR A 232 3.34 32.22 2.05
CA TYR A 232 4.00 31.37 1.05
C TYR A 232 4.39 29.99 1.59
N GLN A 233 4.76 29.91 2.87
CA GLN A 233 5.17 28.65 3.48
C GLN A 233 3.96 27.73 3.65
N VAL A 234 2.85 28.26 4.16
CA VAL A 234 1.60 27.49 4.32
C VAL A 234 1.03 27.07 2.96
N VAL A 235 1.07 27.94 1.95
CA VAL A 235 0.66 27.57 0.58
C VAL A 235 1.51 26.42 0.03
N THR A 236 2.82 26.43 0.28
CA THR A 236 3.73 25.35 -0.14
C THR A 236 3.38 24.04 0.54
N GLU A 237 3.13 24.08 1.85
CA GLU A 237 2.74 22.91 2.64
C GLU A 237 1.40 22.32 2.20
N ILE A 238 0.38 23.16 1.92
CA ILE A 238 -0.92 22.71 1.41
C ILE A 238 -0.77 22.00 0.06
N ARG A 239 0.11 22.50 -0.82
CA ARG A 239 0.40 21.84 -2.11
C ARG A 239 1.04 20.48 -1.90
N ALA A 240 2.02 20.38 -0.99
CA ALA A 240 2.67 19.12 -0.67
C ALA A 240 1.66 18.12 -0.07
N MET A 241 0.86 18.55 0.91
CA MET A 241 -0.21 17.76 1.53
C MET A 241 -1.22 17.26 0.50
N ALA A 242 -1.78 18.14 -0.33
CA ALA A 242 -2.78 17.75 -1.33
C ALA A 242 -2.22 16.76 -2.36
N LEU A 243 -0.95 16.94 -2.75
CA LEU A 243 -0.25 16.03 -3.65
C LEU A 243 -0.04 14.65 -3.00
N LEU A 244 0.47 14.62 -1.76
CA LEU A 244 0.75 13.39 -1.02
C LEU A 244 -0.52 12.60 -0.69
N LEU A 245 -1.56 13.25 -0.16
CA LEU A 245 -2.82 12.58 0.19
C LEU A 245 -3.51 12.01 -1.06
N GLY A 246 -3.53 12.78 -2.15
CA GLY A 246 -4.12 12.33 -3.41
C GLY A 246 -3.39 11.13 -4.00
N TRP A 247 -2.05 11.17 -3.99
CA TRP A 247 -1.23 10.06 -4.46
C TRP A 247 -1.29 8.84 -3.54
N ALA A 248 -1.28 9.01 -2.21
CA ALA A 248 -1.34 7.92 -1.24
C ALA A 248 -2.58 7.06 -1.45
N ALA A 249 -3.73 7.71 -1.68
CA ALA A 249 -4.99 7.05 -1.99
C ALA A 249 -4.92 6.23 -3.29
N ASP A 250 -4.40 6.82 -4.37
CA ASP A 250 -4.27 6.14 -5.67
C ASP A 250 -3.23 5.00 -5.61
N SER A 251 -2.15 5.20 -4.87
CA SER A 251 -1.07 4.23 -4.68
C SER A 251 -1.56 2.99 -3.92
N GLU A 252 -2.43 3.15 -2.91
CA GLU A 252 -2.96 2.02 -2.15
C GLU A 252 -3.83 1.10 -3.01
N GLU A 253 -4.68 1.66 -3.87
CA GLU A 253 -5.51 0.87 -4.78
C GLU A 253 -4.63 0.08 -5.78
N ARG A 254 -3.60 0.72 -6.35
CA ARG A 254 -2.69 0.05 -7.28
C ARG A 254 -1.80 -0.99 -6.59
N ARG A 255 -1.43 -0.79 -5.33
CA ARG A 255 -0.71 -1.80 -4.55
C ARG A 255 -1.55 -3.05 -4.33
N LYS A 256 -2.86 -2.91 -4.03
CA LYS A 256 -3.76 -4.06 -3.87
C LYS A 256 -3.80 -4.92 -5.13
N GLU A 257 -3.85 -4.31 -6.31
CA GLU A 257 -3.74 -5.01 -7.59
C GLU A 257 -2.43 -5.79 -7.72
N LEU A 258 -1.31 -5.12 -7.48
CA LEU A 258 0.01 -5.75 -7.57
C LEU A 258 0.17 -6.88 -6.55
N ARG A 259 -0.41 -6.74 -5.35
CA ARG A 259 -0.46 -7.79 -4.32
C ARG A 259 -1.19 -9.03 -4.84
N GLU A 260 -2.39 -8.86 -5.39
CA GLU A 260 -3.19 -10.00 -5.89
C GLU A 260 -2.48 -10.74 -7.02
N ARG A 261 -1.88 -10.00 -7.95
CA ARG A 261 -1.06 -10.58 -9.03
C ARG A 261 0.17 -11.32 -8.49
N PHE A 262 0.87 -10.71 -7.53
CA PHE A 262 2.03 -11.33 -6.89
C PHE A 262 1.67 -12.64 -6.20
N LEU A 263 0.60 -12.66 -5.40
CA LEU A 263 0.14 -13.86 -4.70
C LEU A 263 -0.32 -14.96 -5.68
N THR A 264 -0.98 -14.59 -6.77
CA THR A 264 -1.37 -15.52 -7.84
C THR A 264 -0.14 -16.17 -8.49
N GLY A 265 0.90 -15.36 -8.76
CA GLY A 265 2.17 -15.85 -9.27
C GLY A 265 2.89 -16.79 -8.31
N ALA A 266 2.91 -16.46 -7.02
CA ALA A 266 3.50 -17.30 -5.98
C ALA A 266 2.77 -18.64 -5.85
N HIS A 267 1.42 -18.64 -5.87
CA HIS A 267 0.64 -19.89 -5.88
C HIS A 267 0.92 -20.73 -7.12
N SER A 268 1.02 -20.12 -8.30
CA SER A 268 1.36 -20.84 -9.54
C SER A 268 2.74 -21.51 -9.45
N TRP A 269 3.70 -20.86 -8.79
CA TRP A 269 5.01 -21.45 -8.53
C TRP A 269 4.95 -22.61 -7.54
N CYS A 270 4.16 -22.49 -6.46
CA CYS A 270 3.91 -23.59 -5.54
C CYS A 270 3.32 -24.81 -6.26
N ASP A 271 2.29 -24.61 -7.09
CA ASP A 271 1.65 -25.68 -7.85
C ASP A 271 2.64 -26.42 -8.78
N LEU A 272 3.56 -25.67 -9.40
CA LEU A 272 4.57 -26.23 -10.32
C LEU A 272 5.75 -26.91 -9.59
N THR A 273 6.05 -26.52 -8.36
CA THR A 273 7.21 -27.03 -7.59
C THR A 273 6.83 -28.02 -6.50
N GLY A 274 5.54 -28.13 -6.18
CA GLY A 274 5.03 -28.92 -5.04
C GLY A 274 5.27 -28.26 -3.68
N ALA A 275 5.63 -26.98 -3.63
CA ALA A 275 5.78 -26.24 -2.37
C ALA A 275 4.42 -25.96 -1.72
N ASP A 276 4.38 -25.91 -0.38
CA ASP A 276 3.16 -25.60 0.37
C ASP A 276 2.94 -24.07 0.43
N PRO A 277 1.88 -23.52 -0.19
CA PRO A 277 1.62 -22.08 -0.21
C PRO A 277 1.41 -21.48 1.19
N CYS A 278 1.08 -22.28 2.20
CA CYS A 278 0.92 -21.82 3.58
C CYS A 278 2.26 -21.64 4.31
N ARG A 279 3.37 -22.11 3.74
CA ARG A 279 4.68 -22.16 4.41
C ARG A 279 5.80 -21.40 3.71
N ILE A 280 5.56 -20.93 2.49
CA ILE A 280 6.56 -20.16 1.75
C ILE A 280 6.76 -18.76 2.36
N THR A 281 7.98 -18.26 2.24
CA THR A 281 8.46 -16.95 2.70
C THR A 281 9.01 -16.15 1.52
N ALA A 282 9.30 -14.86 1.73
CA ALA A 282 9.95 -14.05 0.71
C ALA A 282 11.35 -14.60 0.35
N ALA A 283 12.08 -15.17 1.31
CA ALA A 283 13.38 -15.81 1.10
C ALA A 283 13.30 -17.00 0.13
N ASP A 284 12.24 -17.83 0.26
CA ASP A 284 12.02 -18.97 -0.64
C ASP A 284 11.83 -18.51 -2.10
N LEU A 285 11.22 -17.33 -2.31
CA LEU A 285 10.98 -16.75 -3.63
C LEU A 285 12.19 -15.99 -4.19
N LEU A 286 13.08 -15.49 -3.33
CA LEU A 286 14.34 -14.84 -3.73
C LEU A 286 15.41 -15.86 -4.16
N GLY A 287 15.23 -17.14 -3.79
CA GLY A 287 16.22 -18.18 -4.04
C GLY A 287 17.43 -18.08 -3.12
N ASP A 288 17.26 -17.48 -1.94
CA ASP A 288 18.29 -17.48 -0.91
C ASP A 288 18.39 -18.90 -0.35
N ASP A 289 19.46 -19.61 -0.69
CA ASP A 289 19.77 -20.93 -0.15
C ASP A 289 19.85 -20.83 1.38
N ARG A 290 18.88 -21.42 2.08
CA ARG A 290 18.88 -21.54 3.55
C ARG A 290 20.06 -22.36 4.09
N ASP A 291 20.86 -22.97 3.21
CA ASP A 291 22.02 -23.80 3.51
C ASP A 291 23.37 -23.08 3.35
N ALA A 292 23.40 -21.78 3.06
CA ALA A 292 24.64 -21.00 3.13
C ALA A 292 25.04 -20.80 4.62
N PRO A 293 26.17 -21.34 5.09
CA PRO A 293 26.57 -21.19 6.48
C PRO A 293 26.91 -19.72 6.76
N HIS A 294 26.17 -19.10 7.68
CA HIS A 294 26.53 -17.84 8.33
C HIS A 294 27.63 -18.06 9.38
#